data_AF-A0A954ANP1-F1
#
_entry.id   AF-A0A954ANP1-F1
#
_cell.length_a   1.000
_cell.length_b   1.000
_cell.length_c   1.000
_cell.angle_alpha   90.00
_cell.angle_beta   90.00
_cell.angle_gamma   90.00
#
_symmetry.space_group_name_H-M   'P 1'
#
loop_
_entity.id
_entity.type
_entity.pdbx_description
1 polymer ?
#
loop_
_entity_poly.entity_id
_entity_poly.type
_entity_poly.pdbx_seq_one_letter_code
_entity_poly.pdbx_strand_id
1 'polypeptide(L)'
;MGNVGKLSQKLQEAVRKLSYKTTVDELKKKGIQRVNVVGLDRIVALIEAAVHRTLKQRIAGFEGIERRGEIATRTREEFLKLLNSKETLERARDEVIEEKEELQDEVLRLREELRSTQTQLSSQEAKIATEERMRHAEADQELQAEIDELMFKLGLAGNAKSEELVRHVLELTQVRLDAERERVAEARRKEYQSEVELLNRRLSKLNGTLQETEKQLMAVMRAKNIDDGIASIYKDVQGLDNADNHYETKKELMSSIFEANLRLQGKR
;
A
#
# COMPACT_ATOMS: atom_id res chain seq x y z
N MET A 1 19.81 -38.09 16.73
CA MET A 1 20.23 -36.72 16.37
C MET A 1 21.59 -36.27 16.97
N GLY A 2 22.22 -37.01 17.91
CA GLY A 2 23.46 -36.55 18.57
C GLY A 2 24.79 -36.65 17.80
N ASN A 3 24.84 -37.28 16.61
CA ASN A 3 26.08 -37.45 15.84
C ASN A 3 26.39 -36.28 14.89
N VAL A 4 25.37 -35.54 14.42
CA VAL A 4 25.55 -34.43 13.47
C VAL A 4 26.21 -33.23 14.14
N GLY A 5 25.79 -32.88 15.37
CA GLY A 5 26.41 -31.78 16.13
C GLY A 5 27.89 -32.02 16.49
N LYS A 6 28.29 -33.27 16.74
CA LYS A 6 29.69 -33.63 17.02
C LYS A 6 30.60 -33.51 15.78
N LEU A 7 30.04 -33.74 14.59
CA LEU A 7 30.79 -33.58 13.33
C LEU A 7 30.99 -32.09 13.02
N SER A 8 29.92 -31.30 13.15
CA SER A 8 29.94 -29.85 12.94
C SER A 8 30.94 -29.13 13.85
N GLN A 9 30.98 -29.46 15.16
CA GLN A 9 31.96 -28.90 16.09
C GLN A 9 33.41 -29.26 15.71
N LYS A 10 33.68 -30.52 15.33
CA LYS A 10 35.01 -30.94 14.87
C LYS A 10 35.42 -30.25 13.57
N LEU A 11 34.47 -30.03 12.67
CA LEU A 11 34.70 -29.31 11.42
C LEU A 11 34.99 -27.83 11.69
N GLN A 12 34.23 -27.21 12.59
CA GLN A 12 34.42 -25.83 13.03
C GLN A 12 35.81 -25.62 13.64
N GLU A 13 36.26 -26.52 14.52
CA GLU A 13 37.62 -26.50 15.07
C GLU A 13 38.71 -26.69 14.01
N ALA A 14 38.49 -27.59 13.03
CA ALA A 14 39.43 -27.82 11.93
C ALA A 14 39.54 -26.59 11.01
N VAL A 15 38.41 -25.98 10.63
CA VAL A 15 38.38 -24.76 9.83
C VAL A 15 39.05 -23.61 10.59
N ARG A 16 38.81 -23.48 11.90
CA ARG A 16 39.44 -22.45 12.74
C ARG A 16 40.96 -22.63 12.87
N LYS A 17 41.45 -23.87 12.86
CA LYS A 17 42.90 -24.18 12.85
C LYS A 17 43.55 -23.92 11.50
N LEU A 18 42.81 -24.06 10.40
CA LEU A 18 43.27 -23.82 9.03
C LEU A 18 43.10 -22.37 8.58
N SER A 19 42.25 -21.59 9.26
CA SER A 19 42.04 -20.18 8.95
C SER A 19 43.21 -19.33 9.43
N TYR A 20 43.80 -18.54 8.54
CA TYR A 20 44.80 -17.54 8.88
C TYR A 20 44.11 -16.32 9.51
N LYS A 21 44.56 -15.93 10.70
CA LYS A 21 44.17 -14.64 11.30
C LYS A 21 45.01 -13.55 10.64
N THR A 22 44.36 -12.62 9.97
CA THR A 22 45.01 -11.41 9.45
C THR A 22 44.19 -10.21 9.89
N THR A 23 44.85 -9.09 10.12
CA THR A 23 44.20 -7.86 10.57
C THR A 23 43.71 -7.02 9.39
N VAL A 24 42.72 -6.15 9.63
CA VAL A 24 42.19 -5.24 8.60
C VAL A 24 43.29 -4.32 8.06
N ASP A 25 44.22 -3.90 8.92
CA ASP A 25 45.36 -3.06 8.53
C ASP A 25 46.36 -3.79 7.64
N GLU A 26 46.59 -5.09 7.87
CA GLU A 26 47.40 -5.93 6.99
C GLU A 26 46.76 -6.12 5.61
N LEU A 27 45.43 -6.27 5.55
CA LEU A 27 44.68 -6.36 4.29
C LEU A 27 44.73 -5.03 3.52
N LYS A 28 44.58 -3.91 4.24
CA LYS A 28 44.66 -2.57 3.67
C LYS A 28 46.07 -2.26 3.13
N LYS A 29 47.13 -2.66 3.84
CA LYS A 29 48.53 -2.57 3.35
C LYS A 29 48.79 -3.43 2.10
N LYS A 30 48.04 -4.52 1.93
CA LYS A 30 48.06 -5.36 0.72
C LYS A 30 47.17 -4.84 -0.42
N GLY A 31 46.57 -3.65 -0.27
CA GLY A 31 45.71 -3.04 -1.28
C GLY A 31 44.30 -3.63 -1.36
N ILE A 32 43.91 -4.49 -0.41
CA ILE A 32 42.59 -5.11 -0.39
C ILE A 32 41.62 -4.13 0.28
N GLN A 33 40.76 -3.49 -0.51
CA GLN A 33 39.80 -2.48 -0.03
C GLN A 33 38.46 -3.06 0.41
N ARG A 34 38.08 -4.24 -0.09
CA ARG A 34 36.84 -4.94 0.28
C ARG A 34 37.16 -6.38 0.63
N VAL A 35 36.65 -6.82 1.78
CA VAL A 35 36.83 -8.18 2.30
C VAL A 35 35.45 -8.76 2.54
N ASN A 36 35.08 -9.78 1.77
CA ASN A 36 33.83 -10.50 2.00
C ASN A 36 34.01 -11.39 3.23
N VAL A 37 33.39 -11.01 4.34
CA VAL A 37 33.47 -11.78 5.59
C VAL A 37 32.37 -12.84 5.57
N VAL A 38 32.76 -14.10 5.46
CA VAL A 38 31.83 -15.22 5.60
C VAL A 38 31.94 -15.77 7.01
N GLY A 39 30.83 -15.84 7.74
CA GLY A 39 30.80 -16.42 9.07
C GLY A 39 31.27 -17.88 9.08
N LEU A 40 32.00 -18.26 10.14
CA LEU A 40 32.57 -19.61 10.28
C LEU A 40 31.49 -20.70 10.17
N ASP A 41 30.33 -20.47 10.80
CA ASP A 41 29.21 -21.41 10.79
C ASP A 41 28.61 -21.58 9.39
N ARG A 42 28.64 -20.52 8.57
CA ARG A 42 28.19 -20.56 7.17
C ARG A 42 29.16 -21.36 6.31
N ILE A 43 30.47 -21.25 6.54
CA ILE A 43 31.47 -22.07 5.84
C ILE A 43 31.28 -23.54 6.21
N VAL A 44 31.11 -23.84 7.50
CA VAL A 44 30.87 -25.22 7.98
C VAL A 44 29.62 -25.82 7.33
N ALA A 45 28.50 -25.11 7.32
CA ALA A 45 27.26 -25.58 6.70
C ALA A 45 27.40 -25.83 5.19
N LEU A 46 28.14 -24.97 4.46
CA LEU A 46 28.40 -25.15 3.03
C LEU A 46 29.31 -26.36 2.76
N ILE A 47 30.32 -26.58 3.59
CA ILE A 47 31.20 -27.75 3.49
C ILE A 47 30.38 -29.03 3.77
N GLU A 48 29.57 -29.05 4.82
CA GLU A 48 28.69 -30.19 5.12
C GLU A 48 27.74 -30.49 3.96
N ALA A 49 27.11 -29.46 3.37
CA ALA A 49 26.22 -29.63 2.22
C ALA A 49 26.96 -30.16 0.97
N ALA A 50 28.17 -29.66 0.69
CA ALA A 50 29.00 -30.13 -0.42
C ALA A 50 29.44 -31.59 -0.23
N VAL A 51 29.89 -31.94 0.99
CA VAL A 51 30.25 -33.31 1.36
C VAL A 51 29.05 -34.24 1.24
N HIS A 52 27.88 -33.84 1.77
CA HIS A 52 26.65 -34.62 1.68
C HIS A 52 26.21 -34.86 0.23
N ARG A 53 26.28 -33.84 -0.65
CA ARG A 53 25.96 -34.00 -2.08
C ARG A 53 26.90 -34.96 -2.79
N THR A 54 28.20 -34.80 -2.56
CA THR A 54 29.25 -35.63 -3.17
C THR A 54 29.12 -37.09 -2.70
N LEU A 55 28.88 -37.32 -1.40
CA LEU A 55 28.64 -38.65 -0.85
C LEU A 55 27.32 -39.26 -1.33
N LYS A 56 26.25 -38.46 -1.49
CA LYS A 56 24.96 -38.94 -2.01
C LYS A 56 25.05 -39.37 -3.47
N GLN A 57 25.76 -38.61 -4.31
CA GLN A 57 26.03 -38.98 -5.71
C GLN A 57 26.82 -40.28 -5.81
N ARG A 58 27.77 -40.50 -4.89
CA ARG A 58 28.53 -41.75 -4.78
C ARG A 58 27.68 -42.95 -4.36
N ILE A 59 26.84 -42.80 -3.34
CA ILE A 59 25.95 -43.88 -2.85
C ILE A 59 24.90 -44.24 -3.91
N ALA A 60 24.51 -43.29 -4.77
CA ALA A 60 23.60 -43.51 -5.89
C ALA A 60 24.22 -44.25 -7.09
N GLY A 61 25.48 -44.71 -6.99
CA GLY A 61 26.04 -45.73 -7.89
C GLY A 61 26.69 -45.22 -9.19
N PHE A 62 26.97 -43.92 -9.31
CA PHE A 62 27.50 -43.37 -10.56
C PHE A 62 29.03 -43.45 -10.71
N GLU A 63 29.81 -43.70 -9.66
CA GLU A 63 31.28 -43.67 -9.73
C GLU A 63 31.94 -44.78 -8.91
N GLY A 64 32.91 -45.46 -9.54
CA GLY A 64 33.69 -46.55 -8.96
C GLY A 64 34.60 -46.12 -7.80
N ILE A 65 35.47 -47.03 -7.34
CA ILE A 65 36.34 -46.84 -6.17
C ILE A 65 37.40 -45.76 -6.45
N GLU A 66 37.02 -44.52 -6.23
CA GLU A 66 37.92 -43.37 -6.38
C GLU A 66 38.86 -43.19 -5.19
N ARG A 67 40.05 -42.63 -5.49
CA ARG A 67 41.08 -42.35 -4.48
C ARG A 67 40.63 -41.17 -3.62
N ARG A 68 41.01 -41.15 -2.33
CA ARG A 68 40.64 -40.09 -1.37
C ARG A 68 40.90 -38.65 -1.87
N GLY A 69 41.88 -38.46 -2.77
CA GLY A 69 42.18 -37.16 -3.37
C GLY A 69 41.11 -36.66 -4.35
N GLU A 70 40.46 -37.54 -5.11
CA GLU A 70 39.42 -37.17 -6.10
C GLU A 70 38.15 -36.67 -5.39
N ILE A 71 37.80 -37.30 -4.26
CA ILE A 71 36.67 -36.88 -3.40
C ILE A 71 36.90 -35.46 -2.87
N ALA A 72 38.13 -35.14 -2.46
CA ALA A 72 38.47 -33.81 -1.95
C ALA A 72 38.34 -32.75 -3.06
N THR A 73 38.81 -33.04 -4.27
CA THR A 73 38.69 -32.15 -5.43
C THR A 73 37.22 -31.91 -5.79
N ARG A 74 36.39 -32.96 -5.88
CA ARG A 74 34.96 -32.81 -6.18
C ARG A 74 34.19 -32.07 -5.10
N THR A 75 34.47 -32.36 -3.83
CA THR A 75 33.85 -31.64 -2.71
C THR A 75 34.21 -30.15 -2.77
N ARG A 76 35.46 -29.82 -3.13
CA ARG A 76 35.89 -28.43 -3.33
C ARG A 76 35.17 -27.75 -4.49
N GLU A 77 35.02 -28.43 -5.62
CA GLU A 77 34.27 -27.91 -6.77
C GLU A 77 32.79 -27.68 -6.42
N GLU A 78 32.13 -28.65 -5.77
CA GLU A 78 30.75 -28.51 -5.32
C GLU A 78 30.58 -27.42 -4.26
N PHE A 79 31.55 -27.26 -3.36
CA PHE A 79 31.58 -26.16 -2.41
C PHE A 79 31.65 -24.80 -3.12
N LEU A 80 32.53 -24.65 -4.12
CA LEU A 80 32.65 -23.41 -4.90
C LEU A 80 31.37 -23.12 -5.70
N LYS A 81 30.74 -24.15 -6.31
CA LYS A 81 29.45 -24.00 -6.99
C LYS A 81 28.35 -23.56 -6.03
N LEU A 82 28.28 -24.17 -4.85
CA LEU A 82 27.32 -23.80 -3.79
C LEU A 82 27.54 -22.38 -3.27
N LEU A 83 28.80 -21.98 -3.10
CA LEU A 83 29.17 -20.65 -2.65
C LEU A 83 28.73 -19.59 -3.67
N ASN A 84 29.08 -19.78 -4.95
CA ASN A 84 28.71 -18.89 -6.03
C ASN A 84 27.19 -18.81 -6.21
N SER A 85 26.52 -19.96 -6.19
CA SER A 85 25.05 -20.02 -6.28
C SER A 85 24.39 -19.27 -5.13
N LYS A 86 24.88 -19.43 -3.90
CA LYS A 86 24.33 -18.72 -2.74
C LYS A 86 24.59 -17.22 -2.80
N GLU A 87 25.77 -16.80 -3.25
CA GLU A 87 26.08 -15.38 -3.44
C GLU A 87 25.19 -14.76 -4.52
N THR A 88 24.96 -15.44 -5.64
CA THR A 88 24.01 -14.97 -6.67
C THR A 88 22.57 -14.91 -6.15
N LEU A 89 22.17 -15.87 -5.29
CA LEU A 89 20.85 -15.86 -4.66
C LEU A 89 20.70 -14.74 -3.63
N GLU A 90 21.76 -14.43 -2.88
CA GLU A 90 21.77 -13.31 -1.94
C GLU A 90 21.65 -11.98 -2.69
N ARG A 91 22.42 -11.78 -3.76
CA ARG A 91 22.26 -10.59 -4.62
C ARG A 91 20.86 -10.45 -5.19
N ALA A 92 20.34 -11.52 -5.78
CA ALA A 92 18.99 -11.52 -6.34
C ALA A 92 17.91 -11.33 -5.27
N ARG A 93 18.17 -11.70 -4.01
CA ARG A 93 17.28 -11.43 -2.88
C ARG A 93 17.34 -9.95 -2.50
N ASP A 94 18.53 -9.38 -2.41
CA ASP A 94 18.73 -7.98 -2.03
C ASP A 94 18.10 -7.06 -3.08
N GLU A 95 18.28 -7.35 -4.38
CA GLU A 95 17.63 -6.65 -5.49
C GLU A 95 16.09 -6.68 -5.38
N VAL A 96 15.51 -7.83 -4.99
CA VAL A 96 14.06 -7.96 -4.79
C VAL A 96 13.57 -7.19 -3.56
N ILE A 97 14.37 -7.12 -2.50
CA ILE A 97 14.02 -6.34 -1.31
C ILE A 97 13.98 -4.86 -1.67
N GLU A 98 14.98 -4.38 -2.40
CA GLU A 98 15.03 -3.01 -2.90
C GLU A 98 13.82 -2.70 -3.80
N GLU A 99 13.51 -3.56 -4.78
CA GLU A 99 12.32 -3.42 -5.63
C GLU A 99 11.01 -3.42 -4.82
N LYS A 100 10.92 -4.25 -3.77
CA LYS A 100 9.75 -4.26 -2.87
C LYS A 100 9.61 -2.93 -2.15
N GLU A 101 10.69 -2.41 -1.58
CA GLU A 101 10.68 -1.14 -0.83
C GLU A 101 10.29 0.02 -1.75
N GLU A 102 10.85 0.08 -2.97
CA GLU A 102 10.49 1.09 -3.97
C GLU A 102 9.00 1.04 -4.35
N LEU A 103 8.47 -0.15 -4.62
CA LEU A 103 7.04 -0.32 -4.94
C LEU A 103 6.13 0.03 -3.75
N GLN A 104 6.56 -0.25 -2.52
CA GLN A 104 5.81 0.12 -1.32
C GLN A 104 5.75 1.64 -1.14
N ASP A 105 6.86 2.34 -1.32
CA ASP A 105 6.93 3.79 -1.25
C ASP A 105 6.09 4.45 -2.35
N GLU A 106 6.11 3.90 -3.56
CA GLU A 106 5.29 4.36 -4.68
C GLU A 106 3.79 4.20 -4.37
N VAL A 107 3.37 3.06 -3.81
CA VAL A 107 1.98 2.83 -3.37
C VAL A 107 1.57 3.85 -2.30
N LEU A 108 2.44 4.14 -1.33
CA LEU A 108 2.16 5.15 -0.30
C LEU A 108 1.99 6.54 -0.92
N ARG A 109 2.86 6.93 -1.85
CA ARG A 109 2.76 8.22 -2.55
C ARG A 109 1.44 8.33 -3.34
N LEU A 110 1.10 7.30 -4.11
CA LEU A 110 -0.13 7.26 -4.90
C LEU A 110 -1.39 7.33 -4.02
N ARG A 111 -1.38 6.68 -2.85
CA ARG A 111 -2.50 6.76 -1.88
C ARG A 111 -2.69 8.17 -1.32
N GLU A 112 -1.59 8.86 -1.00
CA GLU A 112 -1.67 10.24 -0.50
C GLU A 112 -2.15 11.20 -1.60
N GLU A 113 -1.66 11.05 -2.83
CA GLU A 113 -2.13 11.83 -3.98
C GLU A 113 -3.63 11.59 -4.26
N LEU A 114 -4.08 10.33 -4.16
CA LEU A 114 -5.49 9.96 -4.31
C LEU A 114 -6.36 10.66 -3.26
N ARG A 115 -5.95 10.58 -1.98
CA ARG A 115 -6.66 11.20 -0.85
C ARG A 115 -6.73 12.72 -1.00
N SER A 116 -5.63 13.35 -1.40
CA SER A 116 -5.57 14.79 -1.67
C SER A 116 -6.55 15.18 -2.78
N THR A 117 -6.54 14.44 -3.89
CA THR A 117 -7.44 14.71 -5.04
C THR A 117 -8.91 14.50 -4.66
N GLN A 118 -9.23 13.46 -3.88
CA GLN A 118 -10.60 13.24 -3.37
C GLN A 118 -11.06 14.38 -2.45
N THR A 119 -10.18 14.83 -1.57
CA THR A 119 -10.48 15.95 -0.66
C THR A 119 -10.73 17.23 -1.47
N GLN A 120 -9.90 17.50 -2.48
CA GLN A 120 -10.07 18.64 -3.39
C GLN A 120 -11.42 18.59 -4.09
N LEU A 121 -11.79 17.45 -4.68
CA LEU A 121 -13.08 17.27 -5.34
C LEU A 121 -14.25 17.51 -4.38
N SER A 122 -14.25 16.86 -3.21
CA SER A 122 -15.32 17.05 -2.22
C SER A 122 -15.42 18.50 -1.73
N SER A 123 -14.29 19.19 -1.61
CA SER A 123 -14.26 20.58 -1.18
C SER A 123 -14.82 21.51 -2.25
N GLN A 124 -14.57 21.22 -3.54
CA GLN A 124 -15.12 21.98 -4.64
C GLN A 124 -16.63 21.78 -4.76
N GLU A 125 -17.09 20.53 -4.69
CA GLU A 125 -18.52 20.21 -4.71
C GLU A 125 -19.25 20.87 -3.53
N ALA A 126 -18.66 20.83 -2.32
CA ALA A 126 -19.20 21.51 -1.16
C ALA A 126 -19.26 23.03 -1.35
N LYS A 127 -18.21 23.65 -1.89
CA LYS A 127 -18.17 25.09 -2.19
C LYS A 127 -19.27 25.48 -3.16
N ILE A 128 -19.40 24.77 -4.28
CA ILE A 128 -20.44 25.03 -5.28
C ILE A 128 -21.83 24.93 -4.63
N ALA A 129 -22.08 23.88 -3.86
CA ALA A 129 -23.36 23.69 -3.17
C ALA A 129 -23.65 24.80 -2.15
N THR A 130 -22.64 25.27 -1.39
CA THR A 130 -22.81 26.37 -0.44
C THR A 130 -23.05 27.71 -1.14
N GLU A 131 -22.33 27.99 -2.23
CA GLU A 131 -22.49 29.21 -3.02
C GLU A 131 -23.87 29.26 -3.69
N GLU A 132 -24.35 28.14 -4.23
CA GLU A 132 -25.71 28.02 -4.78
C GLU A 132 -26.75 28.37 -3.69
N ARG A 133 -26.65 27.76 -2.50
CA ARG A 133 -27.59 28.00 -1.40
C ARG A 133 -27.59 29.44 -0.90
N MET A 134 -26.40 30.03 -0.70
CA MET A 134 -26.28 31.42 -0.24
C MET A 134 -26.92 32.39 -1.24
N ARG A 135 -26.66 32.21 -2.54
CA ARG A 135 -27.27 33.06 -3.58
C ARG A 135 -28.78 32.91 -3.67
N HIS A 136 -29.30 31.68 -3.51
CA HIS A 136 -30.75 31.47 -3.46
C HIS A 136 -31.38 32.19 -2.26
N ALA A 137 -30.77 32.07 -1.08
CA ALA A 137 -31.24 32.74 0.12
C ALA A 137 -31.18 34.27 0.01
N GLU A 138 -30.10 34.83 -0.56
CA GLU A 138 -29.96 36.27 -0.82
C GLU A 138 -31.04 36.77 -1.79
N ALA A 139 -31.25 36.06 -2.91
CA ALA A 139 -32.26 36.42 -3.89
C ALA A 139 -33.70 36.30 -3.35
N ASP A 140 -33.96 35.33 -2.46
CA ASP A 140 -35.26 35.20 -1.78
C ASP A 140 -35.52 36.37 -0.83
N GLN A 141 -34.51 36.80 -0.07
CA GLN A 141 -34.61 37.95 0.82
C GLN A 141 -34.86 39.25 0.03
N GLU A 142 -34.15 39.45 -1.08
CA GLU A 142 -34.30 40.63 -1.93
C GLU A 142 -35.71 40.67 -2.56
N LEU A 143 -36.17 39.56 -3.14
CA LEU A 143 -37.51 39.46 -3.70
C LEU A 143 -38.61 39.72 -2.66
N GLN A 144 -38.44 39.19 -1.45
CA GLN A 144 -39.41 39.39 -0.38
C GLN A 144 -39.45 40.86 0.07
N ALA A 145 -38.30 41.52 0.18
CA ALA A 145 -38.23 42.94 0.49
C ALA A 145 -38.90 43.82 -0.60
N GLU A 146 -38.68 43.53 -1.88
CA GLU A 146 -39.33 44.24 -2.98
C GLU A 146 -40.86 44.08 -2.97
N ILE A 147 -41.34 42.87 -2.65
CA ILE A 147 -42.78 42.57 -2.57
C ILE A 147 -43.40 43.30 -1.39
N ASP A 148 -42.75 43.31 -0.23
CA ASP A 148 -43.22 44.06 0.94
C ASP A 148 -43.27 45.58 0.66
N GLU A 149 -42.28 46.12 -0.05
CA GLU A 149 -42.27 47.53 -0.46
C GLU A 149 -43.40 47.86 -1.45
N LEU A 150 -43.64 46.99 -2.44
CA LEU A 150 -44.74 47.13 -3.39
C LEU A 150 -46.11 47.07 -2.70
N MET A 151 -46.27 46.14 -1.76
CA MET A 151 -47.49 45.99 -0.95
C MET A 151 -47.78 47.24 -0.13
N PHE A 152 -46.73 47.84 0.45
CA PHE A 152 -46.84 49.10 1.17
C PHE A 152 -47.24 50.25 0.24
N LYS A 153 -46.59 50.40 -0.92
CA LYS A 153 -46.88 51.47 -1.91
C LYS A 153 -48.31 51.40 -2.47
N LEU A 154 -48.85 50.20 -2.65
CA LEU A 154 -50.21 49.99 -3.18
C LEU A 154 -51.31 50.12 -2.12
N GLY A 155 -50.95 50.35 -0.83
CA GLY A 155 -51.92 50.44 0.26
C GLY A 155 -52.66 49.13 0.52
N LEU A 156 -52.08 48.00 0.12
CA LEU A 156 -52.66 46.67 0.27
C LEU A 156 -52.32 46.02 1.62
N ALA A 157 -51.44 46.65 2.40
CA ALA A 157 -51.07 46.21 3.74
C ALA A 157 -52.27 46.27 4.71
N GLY A 158 -52.62 45.14 5.33
CA GLY A 158 -53.68 45.04 6.35
C GLY A 158 -55.08 44.69 5.83
N ASN A 159 -55.25 44.41 4.53
CA ASN A 159 -56.51 43.90 3.99
C ASN A 159 -56.40 42.39 3.71
N ALA A 160 -57.15 41.58 4.45
CA ALA A 160 -57.06 40.11 4.45
C ALA A 160 -57.25 39.48 3.05
N LYS A 161 -58.11 40.06 2.20
CA LYS A 161 -58.31 39.57 0.81
C LYS A 161 -57.12 39.89 -0.09
N SER A 162 -56.48 41.03 0.14
CA SER A 162 -55.26 41.44 -0.57
C SER A 162 -54.08 40.55 -0.19
N GLU A 163 -53.94 40.24 1.11
CA GLU A 163 -52.91 39.35 1.62
C GLU A 163 -53.05 37.93 1.09
N GLU A 164 -54.27 37.41 0.96
CA GLU A 164 -54.53 36.09 0.38
C GLU A 164 -54.19 36.04 -1.12
N LEU A 165 -54.57 37.07 -1.89
CA LEU A 165 -54.23 37.18 -3.30
C LEU A 165 -52.70 37.28 -3.50
N VAL A 166 -52.03 38.07 -2.65
CA VAL A 166 -50.57 38.26 -2.70
C VAL A 166 -49.85 36.98 -2.33
N ARG A 167 -50.34 36.21 -1.34
CA ARG A 167 -49.81 34.89 -1.03
C ARG A 167 -49.94 33.93 -2.21
N HIS A 168 -51.07 33.94 -2.91
CA HIS A 168 -51.26 33.12 -4.11
C HIS A 168 -50.35 33.54 -5.29
N VAL A 169 -50.15 34.84 -5.48
CA VAL A 169 -49.22 35.36 -6.49
C VAL A 169 -47.79 35.00 -6.12
N LEU A 170 -47.40 35.15 -4.85
CA LEU A 170 -46.09 34.74 -4.32
C LEU A 170 -45.82 33.27 -4.61
N GLU A 171 -46.76 32.39 -4.25
CA GLU A 171 -46.65 30.96 -4.45
C GLU A 171 -46.51 30.60 -5.95
N LEU A 172 -47.28 31.25 -6.83
CA LEU A 172 -47.16 31.08 -8.27
C LEU A 172 -45.82 31.60 -8.83
N THR A 173 -45.34 32.74 -8.31
CA THR A 173 -44.05 33.31 -8.71
C THR A 173 -42.88 32.47 -8.21
N GLN A 174 -42.96 31.91 -7.00
CA GLN A 174 -41.96 30.99 -6.44
C GLN A 174 -41.80 29.77 -7.32
N VAL A 175 -42.91 29.12 -7.72
CA VAL A 175 -42.86 27.95 -8.62
C VAL A 175 -42.17 28.29 -9.95
N ARG A 176 -42.42 29.48 -10.51
CA ARG A 176 -41.77 29.93 -11.75
C ARG A 176 -40.30 30.31 -11.53
N LEU A 177 -39.97 30.93 -10.41
CA LEU A 177 -38.61 31.30 -10.04
C LEU A 177 -37.76 30.05 -9.79
N ASP A 178 -38.29 29.04 -9.12
CA ASP A 178 -37.62 27.78 -8.84
C ASP A 178 -37.30 27.04 -10.14
N ALA A 179 -38.26 26.98 -11.09
CA ALA A 179 -38.01 26.40 -12.40
C ALA A 179 -36.92 27.15 -13.19
N GLU A 180 -36.82 28.48 -13.06
CA GLU A 180 -35.78 29.25 -13.72
C GLU A 180 -34.43 29.12 -13.00
N ARG A 181 -34.45 29.07 -11.68
CA ARG A 181 -33.29 28.81 -10.82
C ARG A 181 -32.69 27.44 -11.12
N GLU A 182 -33.51 26.41 -11.30
CA GLU A 182 -33.05 25.09 -11.71
C GLU A 182 -32.34 25.13 -13.07
N ARG A 183 -32.88 25.86 -14.06
CA ARG A 183 -32.20 26.02 -15.36
C ARG A 183 -30.86 26.75 -15.25
N VAL A 184 -30.81 27.80 -14.44
CA VAL A 184 -29.57 28.56 -14.20
C VAL A 184 -28.55 27.71 -13.44
N ALA A 185 -28.99 26.97 -12.43
CA ALA A 185 -28.16 26.04 -11.68
C ALA A 185 -27.61 24.93 -12.59
N GLU A 186 -28.43 24.34 -13.46
CA GLU A 186 -27.96 23.37 -14.46
C GLU A 186 -26.94 23.96 -15.43
N ALA A 187 -27.16 25.18 -15.92
CA ALA A 187 -26.22 25.85 -16.81
C ALA A 187 -24.86 26.09 -16.12
N ARG A 188 -24.86 26.50 -14.85
CA ARG A 188 -23.63 26.68 -14.05
C ARG A 188 -22.97 25.37 -13.69
N ARG A 189 -23.75 24.34 -13.35
CA ARG A 189 -23.22 22.99 -13.13
C ARG A 189 -22.45 22.50 -14.34
N LYS A 190 -22.89 22.80 -15.56
CA LYS A 190 -22.13 22.48 -16.78
C LYS A 190 -20.79 23.23 -16.89
N GLU A 191 -20.67 24.44 -16.34
CA GLU A 191 -19.39 25.14 -16.27
C GLU A 191 -18.41 24.41 -15.33
N TYR A 192 -18.87 24.12 -14.11
CA TYR A 192 -18.09 23.37 -13.12
C TYR A 192 -17.86 21.90 -13.50
N GLN A 193 -18.71 21.35 -14.36
CA GLN A 193 -18.62 19.97 -14.82
C GLN A 193 -17.27 19.71 -15.50
N SER A 194 -16.70 20.68 -16.20
CA SER A 194 -15.39 20.53 -16.83
C SER A 194 -14.27 20.27 -15.82
N GLU A 195 -14.26 21.00 -14.70
CA GLU A 195 -13.26 20.86 -13.64
C GLU A 195 -13.46 19.56 -12.86
N VAL A 196 -14.71 19.25 -12.52
CA VAL A 196 -15.09 17.98 -11.90
C VAL A 196 -14.73 16.78 -12.79
N GLU A 197 -14.95 16.87 -14.10
CA GLU A 197 -14.55 15.84 -15.06
C GLU A 197 -13.03 15.65 -15.12
N LEU A 198 -12.25 16.73 -15.08
CA LEU A 198 -10.78 16.65 -15.03
C LEU A 198 -10.30 15.95 -13.76
N LEU A 199 -10.85 16.32 -12.59
CA LEU A 199 -10.53 15.67 -11.32
C LEU A 199 -10.94 14.21 -11.31
N ASN A 200 -12.11 13.87 -11.83
CA ASN A 200 -12.59 12.49 -11.96
C ASN A 200 -11.72 11.66 -12.90
N ARG A 201 -11.30 12.21 -14.03
CA ARG A 201 -10.35 11.54 -14.94
C ARG A 201 -9.00 11.31 -14.26
N ARG A 202 -8.51 12.28 -13.49
CA ARG A 202 -7.27 12.12 -12.71
C ARG A 202 -7.42 11.04 -11.65
N LEU A 203 -8.53 11.03 -10.91
CA LEU A 203 -8.88 10.00 -9.93
C LEU A 203 -8.90 8.61 -10.56
N SER A 204 -9.55 8.46 -11.71
CA SER A 204 -9.58 7.20 -12.45
C SER A 204 -8.19 6.73 -12.88
N LYS A 205 -7.34 7.65 -13.35
CA LYS A 205 -5.94 7.34 -13.71
C LYS A 205 -5.13 6.90 -12.49
N LEU A 206 -5.18 7.67 -11.40
CA LEU A 206 -4.46 7.37 -10.16
C LEU A 206 -4.88 6.02 -9.56
N ASN A 207 -6.18 5.73 -9.59
CA ASN A 207 -6.70 4.45 -9.12
C ASN A 207 -6.23 3.29 -10.02
N GLY A 208 -6.19 3.50 -11.34
CA GLY A 208 -5.64 2.54 -12.29
C GLY A 208 -4.16 2.25 -12.04
N THR A 209 -3.34 3.30 -11.88
CA THR A 209 -1.91 3.15 -11.58
C THR A 209 -1.67 2.49 -10.23
N LEU A 210 -2.45 2.85 -9.20
CA LEU A 210 -2.37 2.23 -7.88
C LEU A 210 -2.69 0.73 -7.94
N GLN A 211 -3.76 0.36 -8.67
CA GLN A 211 -4.12 -1.04 -8.82
C GLN A 211 -3.04 -1.84 -9.58
N GLU A 212 -2.37 -1.23 -10.56
CA GLU A 212 -1.28 -1.87 -11.28
C GLU A 212 -0.04 -2.05 -10.40
N THR A 213 0.38 -1.03 -9.65
CA THR A 213 1.54 -1.12 -8.74
C THR A 213 1.28 -2.08 -7.58
N GLU A 214 0.06 -2.13 -7.03
CA GLU A 214 -0.31 -3.11 -6.01
C GLU A 214 -0.28 -4.54 -6.55
N LYS A 215 -0.69 -4.75 -7.82
CA LYS A 215 -0.57 -6.06 -8.49
C LYS A 215 0.89 -6.46 -8.68
N GLN A 216 1.75 -5.53 -9.08
CA GLN A 216 3.18 -5.77 -9.23
C GLN A 216 3.81 -6.13 -7.88
N LEU A 217 3.52 -5.36 -6.83
CA LEU A 217 3.97 -5.66 -5.46
C LEU A 217 3.50 -7.06 -5.01
N MET A 218 2.24 -7.40 -5.25
CA MET A 218 1.73 -8.75 -4.95
C MET A 218 2.44 -9.85 -5.76
N ALA A 219 2.77 -9.60 -7.03
CA ALA A 219 3.50 -10.54 -7.87
C ALA A 219 4.92 -10.78 -7.34
N VAL A 220 5.64 -9.71 -6.97
CA VAL A 220 6.97 -9.78 -6.35
C VAL A 220 6.92 -10.56 -5.04
N MET A 221 5.93 -10.27 -4.18
CA MET A 221 5.73 -11.00 -2.92
C MET A 221 5.46 -12.50 -3.15
N ARG A 222 4.60 -12.85 -4.12
CA ARG A 222 4.26 -14.26 -4.43
C ARG A 222 5.42 -15.02 -5.07
N ALA A 223 6.15 -14.39 -5.99
CA ALA A 223 7.20 -15.05 -6.76
C ALA A 223 8.36 -15.56 -5.89
N LYS A 224 8.54 -15.00 -4.69
CA LYS A 224 9.73 -15.24 -3.88
C LYS A 224 9.47 -15.85 -2.52
N ASN A 225 8.22 -16.26 -2.22
CA ASN A 225 7.81 -16.79 -0.91
C ASN A 225 8.39 -15.95 0.23
N ILE A 226 8.43 -14.63 0.05
CA ILE A 226 8.86 -13.72 1.11
C ILE A 226 7.71 -13.72 2.10
N ASP A 227 7.86 -14.58 3.11
CA ASP A 227 6.96 -14.66 4.24
C ASP A 227 6.99 -13.28 4.90
N ASP A 228 5.88 -12.56 4.77
CA ASP A 228 5.71 -11.21 5.25
C ASP A 228 5.51 -11.32 6.75
N GLY A 229 6.60 -11.62 7.46
CA GLY A 229 6.65 -11.64 8.90
C GLY A 229 6.10 -10.31 9.40
N ILE A 230 4.86 -10.34 9.87
CA ILE A 230 4.12 -9.30 10.62
C ILE A 230 3.21 -8.36 9.80
N ALA A 231 3.23 -8.32 8.46
CA ALA A 231 2.35 -7.41 7.71
C ALA A 231 1.05 -8.04 7.14
N SER A 232 0.81 -9.34 7.36
CA SER A 232 -0.44 -9.99 6.94
C SER A 232 -1.68 -9.63 7.79
N ILE A 233 -1.53 -8.95 8.93
CA ILE A 233 -2.66 -8.65 9.83
C ILE A 233 -3.50 -7.46 9.33
N TYR A 234 -2.94 -6.59 8.48
CA TYR A 234 -3.67 -5.44 7.91
C TYR A 234 -4.00 -5.60 6.42
N LYS A 235 -3.58 -6.70 5.79
CA LYS A 235 -3.76 -6.93 4.34
C LYS A 235 -5.22 -7.25 3.97
N ASP A 236 -6.02 -7.68 4.94
CA ASP A 236 -7.43 -8.07 4.73
C ASP A 236 -8.47 -7.11 5.34
N VAL A 237 -8.11 -5.86 5.68
CA VAL A 237 -9.11 -4.81 6.03
C VAL A 237 -9.51 -3.97 4.81
N GLN A 238 -9.41 -4.55 3.61
CA GLN A 238 -10.08 -4.11 2.39
C GLN A 238 -10.61 -5.35 1.66
N GLY A 239 -11.55 -6.06 2.27
CA GLY A 239 -12.06 -7.32 1.72
C GLY A 239 -13.36 -7.81 2.31
N LEU A 240 -14.15 -6.94 2.97
CA LEU A 240 -15.54 -7.28 3.23
C LEU A 240 -16.31 -7.03 1.93
N ASP A 241 -16.42 -8.07 1.11
CA ASP A 241 -17.36 -8.09 0.01
C ASP A 241 -18.77 -7.90 0.58
N ASN A 242 -19.50 -6.89 0.10
CA ASN A 242 -20.89 -6.64 0.53
C ASN A 242 -21.81 -7.82 0.17
N ALA A 243 -21.35 -8.75 -0.66
CA ALA A 243 -22.06 -9.98 -1.01
C ALA A 243 -21.80 -11.16 -0.04
N ASP A 244 -20.94 -11.02 0.97
CA ASP A 244 -20.66 -12.08 1.95
C ASP A 244 -21.82 -12.21 2.98
N ASN A 245 -22.41 -13.40 3.09
CA ASN A 245 -23.50 -13.70 4.02
C ASN A 245 -23.17 -13.45 5.50
N HIS A 246 -21.88 -13.31 5.83
CA HIS A 246 -21.41 -13.07 7.19
C HIS A 246 -20.80 -11.68 7.40
N TYR A 247 -21.05 -10.74 6.48
CA TYR A 247 -20.51 -9.38 6.51
C TYR A 247 -20.74 -8.68 7.85
N GLU A 248 -21.99 -8.63 8.33
CA GLU A 248 -22.34 -7.91 9.57
C GLU A 248 -21.70 -8.55 10.81
N THR A 249 -21.68 -9.88 10.90
CA THR A 249 -21.03 -10.58 12.03
C THR A 249 -19.52 -10.35 12.04
N LYS A 250 -18.87 -10.38 10.87
CA LYS A 250 -17.42 -10.12 10.76
C LYS A 250 -17.08 -8.67 11.09
N LYS A 251 -17.91 -7.72 10.65
CA LYS A 251 -17.78 -6.29 10.95
C LYS A 251 -17.90 -6.02 12.45
N GLU A 252 -18.85 -6.65 13.12
CA GLU A 252 -19.06 -6.52 14.57
C GLU A 252 -17.87 -7.10 15.36
N LEU A 253 -17.38 -8.28 14.97
CA LEU A 253 -16.20 -8.90 15.58
C LEU A 253 -14.92 -8.07 15.38
N MET A 254 -14.74 -7.49 14.19
CA MET A 254 -13.61 -6.62 13.88
C MET A 254 -13.65 -5.31 14.69
N SER A 255 -14.82 -4.71 14.86
CA SER A 255 -15.00 -3.53 15.73
C SER A 255 -14.61 -3.85 17.19
N SER A 256 -15.02 -5.03 17.68
CA SER A 256 -14.68 -5.48 19.04
C SER A 256 -13.17 -5.71 19.24
N ILE A 257 -12.50 -6.32 18.26
CA ILE A 257 -11.05 -6.53 18.28
C ILE A 257 -10.30 -5.20 18.21
N PHE A 258 -10.77 -4.25 17.39
CA PHE A 258 -10.18 -2.92 17.29
C PHE A 258 -10.27 -2.15 18.62
N GLU A 259 -11.44 -2.15 19.26
CA GLU A 259 -11.60 -1.53 20.59
C GLU A 259 -10.71 -2.19 21.65
N ALA A 260 -10.58 -3.52 21.62
CA ALA A 260 -9.71 -4.25 22.54
C ALA A 260 -8.23 -3.87 22.35
N ASN A 261 -7.78 -3.75 21.10
CA ASN A 261 -6.41 -3.34 20.76
C ASN A 261 -6.13 -1.87 21.12
N LEU A 262 -7.11 -0.98 20.90
CA LEU A 262 -7.01 0.43 21.28
C LEU A 262 -6.87 0.59 22.81
N ARG A 263 -7.63 -0.19 23.58
CA ARG A 263 -7.53 -0.24 25.06
C ARG A 263 -6.19 -0.78 25.55
N LEU A 264 -5.56 -1.68 24.79
CA LEU A 264 -4.23 -2.22 25.10
C LEU A 264 -3.12 -1.19 24.81
N GLN A 265 -3.27 -0.37 23.76
CA GLN A 265 -2.32 0.70 23.45
C GLN A 265 -2.39 1.87 24.42
N GLY A 266 -3.58 2.20 24.96
CA GLY A 266 -3.74 3.25 25.98
C GLY A 266 -3.25 2.89 27.39
N LYS A 267 -2.75 1.66 27.61
CA LYS A 267 -2.20 1.18 28.88
C LYS A 267 -0.67 1.03 28.88
N ARG A 268 0.01 1.60 27.89
CA ARG A 268 1.48 1.72 27.84
C ARG A 268 1.94 3.10 28.21
#